data_AF-A0A1Y1X062-F1
#
_entry.id   AF-A0A1Y1X062-F1
#
_cell.length_a   1.000
_cell.length_b   1.000
_cell.length_c   1.000
_cell.angle_alpha   90.00
_cell.angle_beta   90.00
_cell.angle_gamma   90.00
#
_symmetry.space_group_name_H-M   'P 1'
#
loop_
_entity.id
_entity.type
_entity.pdbx_description
1 polymer ?
#
loop_
_entity_poly.entity_id
_entity_poly.type
_entity_poly.pdbx_seq_one_letter_code
_entity_poly.pdbx_strand_id
1 'polypeptide(L)'
;MKINKKIILNGLLIALDKIVGSHGANVRITEAELNNFKYGADEFTMNIIGDTGTEKEAKQVMNLFKFDAMLHLGDYDYICKPDAYFDNILDSKRSYKFLGILGNHESAGECGKSKYNRYVSLLYNQMVSSRNSGVSCTFSPKKTMWSCKYKNMRIIGLSPTISEDEKRKDQLEFLKKHLSQSTEDWKICAWHYYDDYYHTGKYIKNKNYVSGDGENFYDYCRLHGAIIFSAHDHVYARTKVMTKFSSPQIDSYDKKTSSNIVQIRKGATLNILNAVGGWEIYIEQGKYKSFSHWQKKYARGDKSENAKKYGSLKCKFNVGGNNKKAQCEFLRINSNPAVFDSFTIYRNDDPKNISYNSIDSKFLQEKVSAYESKNYGKQISAKSNSGNKTSNVKKTTTRNTKTTSNKNKTTSRNNKSSGNKTIIGNNNIKISNSKRCGPEYGRCKNGYCCSKYGYCNTTDEHCDVNQGCQKEYGTCKVFKTVKKSSTTKKTTKKSSTKKTTKKSSSTKRKTSTKRKTTTKKSSSIGYSSSDKCGPSYGKCRNSKCCSKYGWCGSSSDYCKSGCQSLYGKCW
;
A
#
# COMPACT_ATOMS: atom_id res chain seq x y z
N MET A 1 14.54 -37.96 17.14
CA MET A 1 14.75 -37.38 18.49
C MET A 1 13.49 -36.66 18.96
N LYS A 2 13.12 -36.80 20.24
CA LYS A 2 11.97 -36.10 20.84
C LYS A 2 12.22 -34.58 20.83
N ILE A 3 11.34 -33.80 20.19
CA ILE A 3 11.52 -32.34 20.12
C ILE A 3 11.14 -31.72 21.47
N ASN A 4 12.14 -31.18 22.16
CA ASN A 4 12.00 -30.53 23.45
C ASN A 4 11.28 -29.17 23.27
N LYS A 5 10.12 -28.96 23.91
CA LYS A 5 9.24 -27.77 23.75
C LYS A 5 9.83 -26.45 24.34
N LYS A 6 11.15 -26.30 24.43
CA LYS A 6 11.82 -25.35 25.34
C LYS A 6 12.49 -24.12 24.70
N ILE A 7 12.27 -23.84 23.41
CA ILE A 7 13.00 -22.77 22.66
C ILE A 7 12.09 -21.65 22.12
N ILE A 8 11.07 -21.24 22.88
CA ILE A 8 10.33 -19.98 22.64
C ILE A 8 10.30 -19.09 23.91
N LEU A 9 10.83 -19.57 25.05
CA LEU A 9 10.67 -18.93 26.36
C LEU A 9 11.99 -18.48 27.02
N ASN A 10 12.95 -17.96 26.24
CA ASN A 10 14.12 -17.26 26.78
C ASN A 10 14.07 -15.78 26.40
N GLY A 11 13.59 -14.95 27.33
CA GLY A 11 13.49 -13.50 27.12
C GLY A 11 12.58 -12.75 28.10
N LEU A 12 11.75 -13.44 28.90
CA LEU A 12 10.85 -12.78 29.85
C LEU A 12 10.78 -13.44 31.24
N LEU A 13 11.94 -13.83 31.79
CA LEU A 13 12.11 -13.90 33.25
C LEU A 13 12.20 -12.47 33.83
N ILE A 14 11.15 -11.68 33.61
CA ILE A 14 10.91 -10.48 34.40
C ILE A 14 10.32 -10.98 35.71
N ALA A 15 11.04 -10.75 36.81
CA ALA A 15 10.48 -10.91 38.15
C ALA A 15 9.24 -10.00 38.26
N LEU A 16 8.06 -10.63 38.27
CA LEU A 16 6.76 -9.96 38.48
C LEU A 16 6.73 -9.15 39.80
N ASP A 17 7.63 -9.50 40.72
CA ASP A 17 7.86 -8.85 42.02
C ASP A 17 8.30 -7.36 41.93
N LYS A 18 8.60 -6.83 40.73
CA LYS A 18 8.98 -5.41 40.54
C LYS A 18 8.00 -4.54 39.72
N ILE A 19 6.86 -5.08 39.28
CA ILE A 19 5.85 -4.29 38.54
C ILE A 19 4.63 -3.92 39.42
N VAL A 20 4.42 -4.60 40.54
CA VAL A 20 3.31 -4.33 41.47
C VAL A 20 3.63 -3.13 42.38
N GLY A 21 3.53 -1.93 41.81
CA GLY A 21 3.47 -0.68 42.57
C GLY A 21 2.05 -0.38 43.05
N SER A 22 1.89 -0.23 44.37
CA SER A 22 0.76 0.43 45.05
C SER A 22 -0.65 -0.17 44.97
N HIS A 23 -0.84 -1.48 45.20
CA HIS A 23 -2.12 -1.99 45.75
C HIS A 23 -1.86 -3.01 46.88
N GLY A 24 -2.54 -2.85 48.02
CA GLY A 24 -2.22 -3.49 49.31
C GLY A 24 -2.61 -4.96 49.46
N ALA A 25 -2.36 -5.79 48.45
CA ALA A 25 -2.40 -7.25 48.55
C ALA A 25 -1.38 -7.85 47.57
N ASN A 26 -0.50 -8.75 48.04
CA ASN A 26 0.48 -9.46 47.22
C ASN A 26 -0.19 -10.52 46.32
N VAL A 27 -0.91 -10.05 45.31
CA VAL A 27 -1.58 -10.88 44.32
C VAL A 27 -0.59 -11.20 43.20
N ARG A 28 0.05 -12.37 43.28
CA ARG A 28 1.00 -12.85 42.28
C ARG A 28 0.27 -13.46 41.08
N ILE A 29 0.05 -12.66 40.04
CA ILE A 29 -0.55 -13.14 38.78
C ILE A 29 0.46 -14.03 38.04
N THR A 30 0.05 -15.22 37.64
CA THR A 30 0.88 -16.17 36.89
C THR A 30 0.83 -15.94 35.38
N GLU A 31 1.87 -16.43 34.67
CA GLU A 31 1.89 -16.41 33.20
C GLU A 31 0.72 -17.22 32.61
N ALA A 32 0.33 -18.32 33.25
CA ALA A 32 -0.80 -19.16 32.81
C ALA A 32 -2.14 -18.41 32.89
N GLU A 33 -2.38 -17.64 33.96
CA GLU A 33 -3.57 -16.79 34.07
C GLU A 33 -3.61 -15.70 32.99
N LEU A 34 -2.48 -15.02 32.74
CA LEU A 34 -2.39 -14.02 31.68
C LEU A 34 -2.54 -14.64 30.28
N ASN A 35 -1.98 -15.82 30.03
CA ASN A 35 -2.10 -16.51 28.75
C ASN A 35 -3.54 -16.95 28.47
N ASN A 36 -4.29 -17.36 29.51
CA ASN A 36 -5.72 -17.69 29.40
C ASN A 36 -6.63 -16.44 29.39
N PHE A 37 -6.14 -15.27 29.82
CA PHE A 37 -6.89 -14.03 29.78
C PHE A 37 -6.89 -13.40 28.37
N LYS A 38 -8.07 -13.44 27.72
CA LYS A 38 -8.30 -12.78 26.43
C LYS A 38 -8.30 -11.25 26.59
N TYR A 39 -7.30 -10.60 26.00
CA TYR A 39 -7.13 -9.15 25.97
C TYR A 39 -6.53 -8.72 24.62
N GLY A 40 -6.79 -7.48 24.19
CA GLY A 40 -6.33 -6.95 22.91
C GLY A 40 -7.15 -7.41 21.70
N ALA A 41 -6.53 -7.41 20.52
CA ALA A 41 -7.18 -7.76 19.25
C ALA A 41 -7.14 -9.27 18.97
N ASP A 42 -8.18 -9.80 18.33
CA ASP A 42 -8.23 -11.22 17.96
C ASP A 42 -7.05 -11.62 17.07
N GLU A 43 -6.28 -12.59 17.53
CA GLU A 43 -5.22 -13.26 16.79
C GLU A 43 -5.76 -13.92 15.50
N PHE A 44 -4.94 -13.97 14.45
CA PHE A 44 -5.21 -14.75 13.25
C PHE A 44 -3.95 -15.04 12.45
N THR A 45 -3.93 -16.16 11.73
CA THR A 45 -2.85 -16.57 10.83
C THR A 45 -3.30 -16.44 9.38
N MET A 46 -2.52 -15.73 8.57
CA MET A 46 -2.70 -15.65 7.13
C MET A 46 -1.61 -16.42 6.39
N ASN A 47 -2.01 -17.20 5.39
CA ASN A 47 -1.13 -17.78 4.38
C ASN A 47 -0.98 -16.78 3.22
N ILE A 48 0.24 -16.43 2.82
CA ILE A 48 0.49 -15.59 1.64
C ILE A 48 1.30 -16.43 0.66
N ILE A 49 0.76 -16.66 -0.53
CA ILE A 49 1.30 -17.59 -1.53
C ILE A 49 1.05 -17.03 -2.94
N GLY A 50 1.88 -17.39 -3.90
CA GLY A 50 1.68 -17.14 -5.34
C GLY A 50 2.32 -18.25 -6.14
N ASP A 51 2.02 -18.31 -7.43
CA ASP A 51 2.75 -19.16 -8.39
C ASP A 51 2.70 -20.65 -7.96
N THR A 52 1.47 -21.15 -7.79
CA THR A 52 1.20 -22.46 -7.20
C THR A 52 1.09 -23.57 -8.24
N GLY A 53 0.32 -23.33 -9.30
CA GLY A 53 -0.07 -24.38 -10.24
C GLY A 53 -0.99 -25.43 -9.61
N THR A 54 -1.29 -26.48 -10.37
CA THR A 54 -2.22 -27.56 -9.97
C THR A 54 -1.53 -28.85 -9.53
N GLU A 55 -0.21 -28.83 -9.36
CA GLU A 55 0.59 -30.01 -9.05
C GLU A 55 0.42 -30.49 -7.60
N LYS A 56 0.77 -31.76 -7.34
CA LYS A 56 0.69 -32.36 -5.99
C LYS A 56 1.50 -31.56 -4.95
N GLU A 57 2.62 -30.95 -5.35
CA GLU A 57 3.45 -30.13 -4.47
C GLU A 57 2.73 -28.87 -3.98
N ALA A 58 1.88 -28.22 -4.80
CA ALA A 58 1.06 -27.09 -4.35
C ALA A 58 0.12 -27.51 -3.20
N LYS A 59 -0.47 -28.71 -3.29
CA LYS A 59 -1.30 -29.28 -2.21
C LYS A 59 -0.48 -29.64 -0.97
N GLN A 60 0.78 -30.04 -1.12
CA GLN A 60 1.70 -30.24 0.02
C GLN A 60 2.06 -28.91 0.69
N VAL A 61 2.34 -27.85 -0.07
CA VAL A 61 2.61 -26.50 0.46
C VAL A 61 1.41 -25.96 1.23
N MET A 62 0.19 -26.13 0.70
CA MET A 62 -1.05 -25.77 1.39
C MET A 62 -1.27 -26.50 2.72
N ASN A 63 -0.65 -27.66 2.92
CA ASN A 63 -0.73 -28.47 4.14
C ASN A 63 0.43 -28.24 5.13
N LEU A 64 1.39 -27.35 4.84
CA LEU A 64 2.54 -27.08 5.72
C LEU A 64 2.14 -26.54 7.11
N PHE A 65 1.03 -25.81 7.20
CA PHE A 65 0.53 -25.24 8.45
C PHE A 65 -0.97 -24.91 8.36
N LYS A 66 -1.64 -24.80 9.51
CA LYS A 66 -3.03 -24.30 9.59
C LYS A 66 -3.05 -22.77 9.55
N PHE A 67 -4.07 -22.20 8.92
CA PHE A 67 -4.28 -20.75 8.79
C PHE A 67 -5.77 -20.41 8.72
N ASP A 68 -6.12 -19.17 9.08
CA ASP A 68 -7.51 -18.65 9.11
C ASP A 68 -7.91 -17.99 7.79
N ALA A 69 -6.94 -17.43 7.07
CA ALA A 69 -7.12 -16.75 5.78
C ALA A 69 -5.95 -17.03 4.83
N MET A 70 -6.19 -16.92 3.53
CA MET A 70 -5.18 -16.99 2.48
C MET A 70 -5.29 -15.78 1.56
N LEU A 71 -4.13 -15.21 1.20
CA LEU A 71 -3.92 -14.26 0.12
C LEU A 71 -3.12 -14.95 -0.98
N HIS A 72 -3.76 -15.21 -2.12
CA HIS A 72 -3.10 -15.77 -3.31
C HIS A 72 -2.72 -14.66 -4.30
N LEU A 73 -1.47 -14.64 -4.72
CA LEU A 73 -0.84 -13.56 -5.48
C LEU A 73 -0.87 -13.77 -7.00
N GLY A 74 -1.88 -14.47 -7.51
CA GLY A 74 -2.01 -14.84 -8.93
C GLY A 74 -1.23 -16.09 -9.35
N ASP A 75 -1.40 -16.47 -10.63
CA ASP A 75 -0.84 -17.65 -11.31
C ASP A 75 -1.25 -18.99 -10.63
N TYR A 76 -2.43 -19.46 -11.01
CA TYR A 76 -3.13 -20.57 -10.37
C TYR A 76 -2.91 -21.94 -11.02
N ASP A 77 -2.84 -22.04 -12.34
CA ASP A 77 -2.77 -23.36 -13.03
C ASP A 77 -1.74 -23.50 -14.17
N TYR A 78 -1.27 -22.40 -14.78
CA TYR A 78 -0.30 -22.40 -15.89
C TYR A 78 -0.71 -23.16 -17.18
N ILE A 79 -1.94 -23.68 -17.25
CA ILE A 79 -2.43 -24.52 -18.36
C ILE A 79 -3.74 -24.01 -18.98
N CYS A 80 -4.19 -22.83 -18.58
CA CYS A 80 -5.43 -22.21 -19.04
C CYS A 80 -6.63 -23.15 -18.85
N LYS A 81 -6.78 -23.77 -17.67
CA LYS A 81 -7.94 -24.58 -17.27
C LYS A 81 -8.60 -23.96 -16.03
N PRO A 82 -9.44 -22.92 -16.18
CA PRO A 82 -9.75 -22.01 -15.08
C PRO A 82 -10.25 -22.63 -13.79
N ASP A 83 -10.96 -23.75 -13.86
CA ASP A 83 -11.54 -24.45 -12.73
C ASP A 83 -10.52 -25.36 -12.00
N ALA A 84 -9.42 -25.75 -12.65
CA ALA A 84 -8.50 -26.79 -12.18
C ALA A 84 -7.86 -26.48 -10.82
N TYR A 85 -7.42 -25.24 -10.57
CA TYR A 85 -6.94 -24.84 -9.24
C TYR A 85 -8.07 -24.83 -8.21
N PHE A 86 -9.24 -24.32 -8.60
CA PHE A 86 -10.38 -24.11 -7.71
C PHE A 86 -11.07 -25.41 -7.28
N ASP A 87 -10.95 -26.46 -8.08
CA ASP A 87 -11.49 -27.79 -7.78
C ASP A 87 -10.46 -28.69 -7.05
N ASN A 88 -9.18 -28.64 -7.44
CA ASN A 88 -8.18 -29.62 -6.98
C ASN A 88 -7.29 -29.13 -5.81
N ILE A 89 -6.99 -27.83 -5.76
CA ILE A 89 -6.08 -27.21 -4.79
C ILE A 89 -6.85 -26.38 -3.75
N LEU A 90 -7.75 -25.49 -4.19
CA LEU A 90 -8.60 -24.70 -3.30
C LEU A 90 -9.77 -25.54 -2.77
N ASP A 91 -9.51 -26.33 -1.73
CA ASP A 91 -10.48 -27.22 -1.10
C ASP A 91 -11.90 -26.62 -1.00
N SER A 92 -12.87 -27.27 -1.66
CA SER A 92 -14.28 -26.87 -1.64
C SER A 92 -14.92 -26.98 -0.24
N LYS A 93 -14.29 -27.69 0.69
CA LYS A 93 -14.64 -27.79 2.11
C LYS A 93 -13.79 -26.88 3.02
N ARG A 94 -12.98 -25.96 2.45
CA ARG A 94 -12.11 -25.04 3.22
C ARG A 94 -12.86 -24.29 4.33
N SER A 95 -12.26 -24.25 5.52
CA SER A 95 -12.68 -23.39 6.63
C SER A 95 -12.09 -21.98 6.56
N TYR A 96 -10.91 -21.85 5.94
CA TYR A 96 -10.18 -20.60 5.81
C TYR A 96 -10.81 -19.64 4.77
N LYS A 97 -10.58 -18.34 4.97
CA LYS A 97 -11.01 -17.27 4.06
C LYS A 97 -10.06 -17.16 2.88
N PHE A 98 -10.56 -16.87 1.67
CA PHE A 98 -9.75 -16.79 0.45
C PHE A 98 -9.82 -15.39 -0.17
N LEU A 99 -8.67 -14.83 -0.46
CA LEU A 99 -8.50 -13.56 -1.17
C LEU A 99 -7.52 -13.83 -2.31
N GLY A 100 -7.89 -13.49 -3.55
CA GLY A 100 -7.06 -13.76 -4.72
C GLY A 100 -6.98 -12.55 -5.65
N ILE A 101 -5.80 -12.36 -6.24
CA ILE A 101 -5.60 -11.46 -7.38
C ILE A 101 -5.32 -12.29 -8.65
N LEU A 102 -5.29 -11.65 -9.81
CA LEU A 102 -4.93 -12.29 -11.07
C LEU A 102 -3.41 -12.22 -11.27
N GLY A 103 -2.84 -13.27 -11.85
CA GLY A 103 -1.50 -13.32 -12.44
C GLY A 103 -1.55 -13.28 -13.96
N ASN A 104 -0.39 -13.40 -14.63
CA ASN A 104 -0.36 -13.32 -16.09
C ASN A 104 -0.86 -14.59 -16.77
N HIS A 105 -0.77 -15.75 -16.11
CA HIS A 105 -1.33 -17.00 -16.61
C HIS A 105 -2.86 -17.07 -16.52
N GLU A 106 -3.50 -16.06 -15.91
CA GLU A 106 -4.95 -15.86 -16.03
C GLU A 106 -5.33 -14.83 -17.11
N SER A 107 -4.36 -14.13 -17.70
CA SER A 107 -4.61 -12.99 -18.59
C SER A 107 -5.30 -13.39 -19.90
N ALA A 108 -6.04 -12.45 -20.49
CA ALA A 108 -6.68 -12.66 -21.79
C ALA A 108 -5.67 -12.79 -22.95
N GLY A 109 -4.44 -12.30 -22.78
CA GLY A 109 -3.35 -12.48 -23.73
C GLY A 109 -2.78 -13.91 -23.72
N GLU A 110 -2.75 -14.55 -22.55
CA GLU A 110 -2.26 -15.93 -22.40
C GLU A 110 -3.36 -16.96 -22.72
N CYS A 111 -4.55 -16.80 -22.11
CA CYS A 111 -5.60 -17.81 -22.13
C CYS A 111 -6.82 -17.44 -22.99
N GLY A 112 -6.84 -16.26 -23.61
CA GLY A 112 -7.99 -15.74 -24.35
C GLY A 112 -9.08 -15.16 -23.44
N LYS A 113 -9.86 -14.22 -23.97
CA LYS A 113 -10.83 -13.42 -23.20
C LYS A 113 -11.88 -14.25 -22.45
N SER A 114 -12.34 -15.36 -23.03
CA SER A 114 -13.33 -16.25 -22.39
C SER A 114 -12.79 -16.86 -21.08
N LYS A 115 -11.58 -17.42 -21.11
CA LYS A 115 -10.95 -18.05 -19.93
C LYS A 115 -10.58 -17.00 -18.88
N TYR A 116 -10.04 -15.85 -19.30
CA TYR A 116 -9.83 -14.69 -18.42
C TYR A 116 -11.11 -14.29 -17.68
N ASN A 117 -12.23 -14.14 -18.38
CA ASN A 117 -13.52 -13.83 -17.77
C ASN A 117 -13.98 -14.93 -16.78
N ARG A 118 -13.65 -16.21 -17.04
CA ARG A 118 -13.89 -17.31 -16.09
C ARG A 118 -13.04 -17.18 -14.83
N TYR A 119 -11.73 -16.92 -14.92
CA TYR A 119 -10.88 -16.67 -13.74
C TYR A 119 -11.39 -15.50 -12.89
N VAL A 120 -11.71 -14.35 -13.51
CA VAL A 120 -12.29 -13.19 -12.83
C VAL A 120 -13.57 -13.57 -12.09
N SER A 121 -14.43 -14.37 -12.72
CA SER A 121 -15.69 -14.83 -12.13
C SER A 121 -15.49 -15.82 -10.98
N LEU A 122 -14.57 -16.77 -11.11
CA LEU A 122 -14.22 -17.74 -10.08
C LEU A 122 -13.63 -17.06 -8.83
N LEU A 123 -12.67 -16.15 -9.02
CA LEU A 123 -12.07 -15.36 -7.93
C LEU A 123 -13.14 -14.55 -7.20
N TYR A 124 -13.96 -13.79 -7.93
CA TYR A 124 -15.05 -13.01 -7.35
C TYR A 124 -16.01 -13.89 -6.56
N ASN A 125 -16.49 -15.00 -7.15
CA ASN A 125 -17.45 -15.92 -6.52
C ASN A 125 -16.88 -16.55 -5.24
N GLN A 126 -15.62 -16.98 -5.25
CA GLN A 126 -14.96 -17.52 -4.05
C GLN A 126 -14.83 -16.47 -2.94
N MET A 127 -14.51 -15.23 -3.31
CA MET A 127 -14.32 -14.12 -2.38
C MET A 127 -15.62 -13.61 -1.74
N VAL A 128 -16.75 -13.68 -2.45
CA VAL A 128 -18.08 -13.29 -1.92
C VAL A 128 -18.90 -14.46 -1.35
N SER A 129 -18.42 -15.70 -1.46
CA SER A 129 -19.12 -16.88 -0.94
C SER A 129 -19.27 -16.88 0.59
N SER A 130 -20.24 -17.63 1.11
CA SER A 130 -20.45 -17.81 2.56
C SER A 130 -19.22 -18.38 3.30
N ARG A 131 -18.35 -19.14 2.61
CA ARG A 131 -17.07 -19.62 3.15
C ARG A 131 -16.15 -18.46 3.58
N ASN A 132 -16.32 -17.30 2.96
CA ASN A 132 -15.60 -16.05 3.24
C ASN A 132 -16.26 -15.17 4.33
N SER A 133 -17.13 -15.74 5.17
CA SER A 133 -17.73 -15.06 6.31
C SER A 133 -16.72 -14.27 7.17
N GLY A 134 -17.11 -13.05 7.57
CA GLY A 134 -16.22 -12.12 8.30
C GLY A 134 -15.25 -11.32 7.43
N VAL A 135 -15.20 -11.57 6.11
CA VAL A 135 -14.54 -10.68 5.14
C VAL A 135 -15.59 -9.76 4.51
N SER A 136 -15.31 -8.45 4.45
CA SER A 136 -16.15 -7.47 3.78
C SER A 136 -15.36 -6.80 2.65
N CYS A 137 -15.82 -6.91 1.40
CA CYS A 137 -15.08 -6.47 0.21
C CYS A 137 -15.85 -5.44 -0.61
N THR A 138 -15.13 -4.44 -1.12
CA THR A 138 -15.56 -3.56 -2.22
C THR A 138 -14.75 -3.95 -3.47
N PHE A 139 -15.43 -4.30 -4.55
CA PHE A 139 -14.79 -4.63 -5.85
C PHE A 139 -14.87 -3.44 -6.80
N SER A 140 -13.95 -3.38 -7.77
CA SER A 140 -14.11 -2.54 -8.95
C SER A 140 -15.26 -3.03 -9.85
N PRO A 141 -15.78 -2.20 -10.78
CA PRO A 141 -16.84 -2.63 -11.71
C PRO A 141 -16.47 -3.84 -12.57
N LYS A 142 -15.18 -4.03 -12.89
CA LYS A 142 -14.68 -5.20 -13.64
C LYS A 142 -14.25 -6.35 -12.73
N LYS A 143 -14.27 -6.17 -11.41
CA LYS A 143 -13.87 -7.16 -10.38
C LYS A 143 -12.39 -7.58 -10.43
N THR A 144 -11.55 -6.88 -11.20
CA THR A 144 -10.11 -7.21 -11.33
C THR A 144 -9.24 -6.58 -10.23
N MET A 145 -9.82 -5.70 -9.42
CA MET A 145 -9.21 -5.19 -8.20
C MET A 145 -10.27 -4.99 -7.10
N TRP A 146 -9.82 -5.00 -5.86
CA TRP A 146 -10.71 -5.01 -4.69
C TRP A 146 -10.03 -4.44 -3.44
N SER A 147 -10.86 -3.99 -2.50
CA SER A 147 -10.45 -3.63 -1.15
C SER A 147 -11.30 -4.39 -0.15
N CYS A 148 -10.67 -5.26 0.64
CA CYS A 148 -11.33 -6.08 1.64
C CYS A 148 -10.88 -5.70 3.06
N LYS A 149 -11.80 -5.81 4.01
CA LYS A 149 -11.54 -5.80 5.44
C LYS A 149 -11.71 -7.22 5.98
N TYR A 150 -10.74 -7.69 6.75
CA TYR A 150 -10.82 -8.92 7.54
C TYR A 150 -10.25 -8.65 8.93
N LYS A 151 -11.04 -8.89 9.99
CA LYS A 151 -10.71 -8.49 11.38
C LYS A 151 -10.26 -7.02 11.44
N ASN A 152 -9.09 -6.72 12.01
CA ASN A 152 -8.47 -5.40 12.06
C ASN A 152 -7.45 -5.15 10.91
N MET A 153 -7.62 -5.81 9.76
CA MET A 153 -6.76 -5.66 8.59
C MET A 153 -7.50 -5.18 7.34
N ARG A 154 -6.91 -4.20 6.65
CA ARG A 154 -7.27 -3.75 5.31
C ARG A 154 -6.35 -4.41 4.28
N ILE A 155 -6.91 -4.94 3.22
CA ILE A 155 -6.17 -5.61 2.14
C ILE A 155 -6.66 -5.03 0.82
N ILE A 156 -5.74 -4.63 -0.05
CA ILE A 156 -6.05 -4.11 -1.39
C ILE A 156 -5.34 -5.00 -2.40
N GLY A 157 -6.12 -5.74 -3.18
CA GLY A 157 -5.64 -6.56 -4.29
C GLY A 157 -5.82 -5.82 -5.61
N LEU A 158 -4.72 -5.65 -6.35
CA LEU A 158 -4.66 -4.99 -7.66
C LEU A 158 -4.12 -5.96 -8.71
N SER A 159 -4.47 -5.74 -9.98
CA SER A 159 -4.02 -6.57 -11.12
C SER A 159 -3.37 -5.69 -12.21
N PRO A 160 -2.29 -4.96 -11.89
CA PRO A 160 -1.64 -4.01 -12.82
C PRO A 160 -1.08 -4.75 -14.04
N THR A 161 -1.24 -4.17 -15.23
CA THR A 161 -0.88 -4.74 -16.55
C THR A 161 -1.58 -6.04 -16.97
N ILE A 162 -2.27 -6.73 -16.05
CA ILE A 162 -3.04 -7.96 -16.31
C ILE A 162 -4.48 -7.64 -16.70
N SER A 163 -5.09 -6.65 -16.03
CA SER A 163 -6.42 -6.17 -16.39
C SER A 163 -6.37 -5.40 -17.72
N GLU A 164 -7.00 -5.95 -18.75
CA GLU A 164 -7.17 -5.26 -20.04
C GLU A 164 -8.04 -4.01 -19.91
N ASP A 165 -9.07 -4.09 -19.07
CA ASP A 165 -10.13 -3.10 -18.96
C ASP A 165 -9.79 -1.96 -17.97
N GLU A 166 -9.06 -2.25 -16.88
CA GLU A 166 -8.77 -1.29 -15.81
C GLU A 166 -7.29 -0.88 -15.81
N LYS A 167 -6.99 0.29 -16.40
CA LYS A 167 -5.62 0.74 -16.68
C LYS A 167 -4.93 1.19 -15.39
N ARG A 168 -3.60 1.33 -15.46
CA ARG A 168 -2.73 1.80 -14.35
C ARG A 168 -3.26 3.04 -13.63
N LYS A 169 -3.88 4.00 -14.34
CA LYS A 169 -4.48 5.20 -13.71
C LYS A 169 -5.63 4.80 -12.77
N ASP A 170 -6.53 3.96 -13.25
CA ASP A 170 -7.73 3.54 -12.53
C ASP A 170 -7.36 2.71 -11.31
N GLN A 171 -6.34 1.85 -11.42
CA GLN A 171 -5.82 1.07 -10.29
C GLN A 171 -5.15 1.95 -9.22
N LEU A 172 -4.42 2.99 -9.64
CA LEU A 172 -3.85 3.96 -8.70
C LEU A 172 -4.93 4.80 -8.01
N GLU A 173 -5.99 5.19 -8.72
CA GLU A 173 -7.13 5.92 -8.15
C GLU A 173 -7.90 5.07 -7.13
N PHE A 174 -8.13 3.79 -7.46
CA PHE A 174 -8.74 2.82 -6.55
C PHE A 174 -7.89 2.60 -5.29
N LEU A 175 -6.58 2.36 -5.45
CA LEU A 175 -5.62 2.24 -4.35
C LEU A 175 -5.66 3.47 -3.43
N LYS A 176 -5.61 4.67 -4.00
CA LYS A 176 -5.67 5.93 -3.26
C LYS A 176 -6.95 6.08 -2.46
N LYS A 177 -8.10 5.88 -3.11
CA LYS A 177 -9.41 5.95 -2.47
C LYS A 177 -9.50 5.01 -1.26
N HIS A 178 -9.17 3.74 -1.47
CA HIS A 178 -9.42 2.71 -0.45
C HIS A 178 -8.34 2.62 0.63
N LEU A 179 -7.08 3.01 0.36
CA LEU A 179 -6.02 3.01 1.38
C LEU A 179 -6.03 4.27 2.24
N SER A 180 -6.29 5.46 1.66
CA SER A 180 -6.36 6.71 2.44
C SER A 180 -7.52 6.75 3.44
N GLN A 181 -8.61 6.06 3.13
CA GLN A 181 -9.79 5.92 3.99
C GLN A 181 -9.66 4.80 5.04
N SER A 182 -8.58 4.01 5.01
CA SER A 182 -8.43 2.84 5.88
C SER A 182 -7.98 3.21 7.29
N THR A 183 -8.77 2.80 8.28
CA THR A 183 -8.50 2.99 9.72
C THR A 183 -8.01 1.71 10.41
N GLU A 184 -8.04 0.58 9.69
CA GLU A 184 -7.59 -0.72 10.19
C GLU A 184 -6.12 -0.70 10.65
N ASP A 185 -5.79 -1.52 11.65
CA ASP A 185 -4.44 -1.62 12.22
C ASP A 185 -3.41 -2.03 11.16
N TRP A 186 -3.67 -3.19 10.56
CA TRP A 186 -2.83 -3.76 9.51
C TRP A 186 -3.33 -3.33 8.15
N LYS A 187 -2.40 -3.06 7.23
CA LYS A 187 -2.70 -2.67 5.86
C LYS A 187 -1.83 -3.47 4.92
N ILE A 188 -2.40 -3.96 3.83
CA ILE A 188 -1.72 -4.74 2.80
C ILE A 188 -2.03 -4.17 1.43
N CYS A 189 -0.99 -4.05 0.61
CA CYS A 189 -1.08 -3.92 -0.83
C CYS A 189 -0.57 -5.21 -1.49
N ALA A 190 -1.31 -5.75 -2.43
CA ALA A 190 -0.96 -6.97 -3.14
C ALA A 190 -1.20 -6.82 -4.65
N TRP A 191 -0.25 -7.31 -5.43
CA TRP A 191 -0.29 -7.38 -6.89
C TRP A 191 0.63 -8.51 -7.36
N HIS A 192 0.45 -9.03 -8.58
CA HIS A 192 1.22 -10.18 -9.04
C HIS A 192 2.63 -9.79 -9.50
N TYR A 193 2.73 -8.85 -10.45
CA TYR A 193 4.01 -8.38 -10.99
C TYR A 193 4.86 -7.56 -10.01
N TYR A 194 6.06 -7.16 -10.44
CA TYR A 194 7.00 -6.33 -9.68
C TYR A 194 7.54 -5.14 -10.49
N ASP A 195 8.24 -4.22 -9.84
CA ASP A 195 9.03 -3.16 -10.49
C ASP A 195 10.53 -3.55 -10.59
N ASP A 196 11.34 -2.82 -11.39
CA ASP A 196 12.73 -3.18 -11.76
C ASP A 196 13.65 -3.52 -10.57
N TYR A 197 13.44 -2.84 -9.44
CA TYR A 197 14.24 -3.09 -8.24
C TYR A 197 13.84 -4.34 -7.47
N TYR A 198 12.63 -4.88 -7.67
CA TYR A 198 11.99 -5.84 -6.77
C TYR A 198 11.82 -7.23 -7.37
N HIS A 199 12.83 -7.66 -8.13
CA HIS A 199 13.01 -9.04 -8.58
C HIS A 199 14.49 -9.46 -8.50
N THR A 200 14.76 -10.73 -8.75
CA THR A 200 16.07 -11.40 -8.60
C THR A 200 16.72 -11.81 -9.91
N GLY A 201 15.97 -11.86 -11.02
CA GLY A 201 16.56 -11.59 -12.34
C GLY A 201 16.23 -12.51 -13.52
N LYS A 202 15.22 -13.40 -13.47
CA LYS A 202 14.89 -14.21 -14.67
C LYS A 202 14.53 -13.31 -15.87
N TYR A 203 13.72 -12.28 -15.63
CA TYR A 203 13.26 -11.36 -16.66
C TYR A 203 14.04 -10.04 -16.63
N ILE A 204 15.23 -10.01 -17.23
CA ILE A 204 16.15 -8.84 -17.31
C ILE A 204 15.62 -7.76 -18.29
N LYS A 205 14.40 -7.28 -18.08
CA LYS A 205 13.77 -6.19 -18.84
C LYS A 205 13.60 -5.03 -17.87
N ASN A 206 14.49 -4.02 -17.95
CA ASN A 206 14.50 -2.89 -17.00
C ASN A 206 13.15 -2.13 -17.04
N LYS A 207 12.17 -2.53 -16.22
CA LYS A 207 10.77 -2.15 -16.39
C LYS A 207 10.01 -2.19 -15.07
N ASN A 208 9.26 -1.11 -14.83
CA ASN A 208 8.30 -1.02 -13.74
C ASN A 208 6.94 -1.53 -14.22
N TYR A 209 6.59 -2.80 -14.00
CA TYR A 209 5.30 -3.35 -14.43
C TYR A 209 4.14 -2.79 -13.60
N VAL A 210 4.37 -2.52 -12.32
CA VAL A 210 3.34 -2.02 -11.39
C VAL A 210 3.28 -0.50 -11.48
N SER A 211 4.40 0.18 -11.28
CA SER A 211 4.44 1.64 -11.21
C SER A 211 4.59 2.35 -12.55
N GLY A 212 5.12 1.70 -13.59
CA GLY A 212 5.52 2.39 -14.82
C GLY A 212 6.41 3.62 -14.54
N ASP A 213 6.21 4.68 -15.31
CA ASP A 213 6.97 5.95 -15.21
C ASP A 213 6.28 7.01 -14.33
N GLY A 214 5.12 6.68 -13.73
CA GLY A 214 4.31 7.61 -12.94
C GLY A 214 4.54 7.49 -11.44
N GLU A 215 3.61 8.05 -10.66
CA GLU A 215 3.60 7.94 -9.19
C GLU A 215 3.65 6.47 -8.73
N ASN A 216 4.66 6.15 -7.92
CA ASN A 216 5.02 4.78 -7.58
C ASN A 216 4.04 4.16 -6.56
N PHE A 217 3.53 2.96 -6.87
CA PHE A 217 2.52 2.27 -6.07
C PHE A 217 3.06 1.80 -4.73
N TYR A 218 4.30 1.29 -4.72
CA TYR A 218 4.98 0.86 -3.50
C TYR A 218 5.19 2.03 -2.53
N ASP A 219 5.64 3.18 -3.05
CA ASP A 219 5.79 4.41 -2.26
C ASP A 219 4.46 4.91 -1.71
N TYR A 220 3.36 4.79 -2.46
CA TYR A 220 2.04 5.14 -1.94
C TYR A 220 1.62 4.19 -0.79
N CYS A 221 1.79 2.88 -0.96
CA CYS A 221 1.53 1.90 0.10
C CYS A 221 2.39 2.13 1.36
N ARG A 222 3.67 2.46 1.16
CA ARG A 222 4.62 2.84 2.21
C ARG A 222 4.18 4.05 3.01
N LEU A 223 3.64 5.10 2.37
CA LEU A 223 3.15 6.30 3.09
C LEU A 223 2.03 5.97 4.09
N HIS A 224 1.27 4.89 3.85
CA HIS A 224 0.24 4.39 4.77
C HIS A 224 0.73 3.30 5.73
N GLY A 225 2.00 2.88 5.65
CA GLY A 225 2.57 1.79 6.45
C GLY A 225 2.02 0.41 6.06
N ALA A 226 1.56 0.24 4.82
CA ALA A 226 1.06 -1.04 4.33
C ALA A 226 2.21 -2.00 4.00
N ILE A 227 2.07 -3.27 4.38
CA ILE A 227 2.98 -4.35 3.94
C ILE A 227 2.67 -4.62 2.46
N ILE A 228 3.71 -4.84 1.65
CA ILE A 228 3.58 -5.03 0.22
C ILE A 228 3.93 -6.48 -0.14
N PHE A 229 3.09 -7.11 -0.96
CA PHE A 229 3.31 -8.46 -1.48
C PHE A 229 3.29 -8.49 -3.01
N SER A 230 4.27 -9.18 -3.60
CA SER A 230 4.42 -9.42 -5.04
C SER A 230 4.80 -10.88 -5.35
N ALA A 231 4.74 -11.27 -6.61
CA ALA A 231 4.85 -12.66 -7.10
C ALA A 231 5.66 -12.73 -8.42
N HIS A 232 5.39 -13.69 -9.32
CA HIS A 232 5.91 -13.78 -10.71
C HIS A 232 7.40 -14.16 -10.92
N ASP A 233 8.37 -13.67 -10.14
CA ASP A 233 9.81 -13.96 -10.38
C ASP A 233 10.24 -15.34 -9.84
N HIS A 234 9.29 -16.26 -9.63
CA HIS A 234 9.38 -17.55 -8.95
C HIS A 234 10.53 -17.74 -7.93
N VAL A 235 10.62 -16.81 -6.99
CA VAL A 235 11.52 -16.83 -5.82
C VAL A 235 10.75 -16.36 -4.58
N TYR A 236 11.32 -16.60 -3.40
CA TYR A 236 10.95 -15.85 -2.21
C TYR A 236 12.04 -14.80 -1.93
N ALA A 237 11.69 -13.52 -1.83
CA ALA A 237 12.61 -12.44 -1.50
C ALA A 237 11.94 -11.37 -0.64
N ARG A 238 12.53 -11.09 0.52
CA ARG A 238 12.07 -10.06 1.47
C ARG A 238 13.04 -8.88 1.47
N THR A 239 12.53 -7.67 1.29
CA THR A 239 13.33 -6.45 1.47
C THR A 239 13.56 -6.16 2.95
N LYS A 240 14.57 -5.32 3.21
CA LYS A 240 14.67 -4.51 4.42
C LYS A 240 13.48 -3.56 4.53
N VAL A 241 13.28 -2.91 5.67
CA VAL A 241 12.35 -1.77 5.75
C VAL A 241 12.89 -0.64 4.87
N MET A 242 12.03 -0.11 4.00
CA MET A 242 12.34 0.90 3.00
C MET A 242 11.60 2.20 3.30
N THR A 243 12.32 3.32 3.24
CA THR A 243 11.77 4.70 3.27
C THR A 243 11.47 5.26 1.89
N LYS A 244 11.94 4.61 0.82
CA LYS A 244 11.56 4.92 -0.57
C LYS A 244 11.71 3.70 -1.48
N PHE A 245 10.77 3.48 -2.39
CA PHE A 245 10.78 2.36 -3.34
C PHE A 245 11.17 2.78 -4.77
N SER A 246 10.68 3.92 -5.26
CA SER A 246 10.99 4.46 -6.61
C SER A 246 12.48 4.69 -6.86
N SER A 247 13.25 4.94 -5.81
CA SER A 247 14.72 4.81 -5.80
C SER A 247 15.07 4.18 -4.44
N PRO A 248 15.47 2.90 -4.38
CA PRO A 248 15.53 2.13 -3.13
C PRO A 248 16.33 2.83 -2.03
N GLN A 249 15.65 3.24 -0.95
CA GLN A 249 16.26 3.77 0.26
C GLN A 249 15.83 2.91 1.45
N ILE A 250 16.82 2.33 2.13
CA ILE A 250 16.66 1.52 3.34
C ILE A 250 16.44 2.46 4.53
N ASP A 251 15.53 2.11 5.42
CA ASP A 251 15.26 2.85 6.64
C ASP A 251 16.48 2.87 7.58
N SER A 252 16.71 3.99 8.25
CA SER A 252 17.87 4.14 9.14
C SER A 252 17.73 3.36 10.45
N TYR A 253 16.52 2.92 10.82
CA TYR A 253 16.26 2.10 12.00
C TYR A 253 16.30 0.59 11.72
N ASP A 254 16.10 0.16 10.47
CA ASP A 254 16.30 -1.23 10.03
C ASP A 254 17.73 -1.70 10.35
N LYS A 255 18.71 -0.84 10.05
CA LYS A 255 20.14 -1.04 10.35
C LYS A 255 20.49 -1.07 11.85
N LYS A 256 19.54 -0.70 12.73
CA LYS A 256 19.73 -0.67 14.20
C LYS A 256 19.10 -1.88 14.90
N THR A 257 18.50 -2.79 14.15
CA THR A 257 17.88 -4.01 14.67
C THR A 257 18.44 -5.25 13.97
N SER A 258 18.23 -6.42 14.57
CA SER A 258 18.57 -7.69 13.92
C SER A 258 17.70 -7.94 12.68
N SER A 259 18.21 -8.73 11.74
CA SER A 259 17.58 -9.01 10.42
C SER A 259 16.20 -9.69 10.46
N ASN A 260 15.81 -10.18 11.62
CA ASN A 260 14.51 -10.78 11.95
C ASN A 260 13.54 -9.80 12.64
N ILE A 261 13.90 -8.53 12.80
CA ILE A 261 13.02 -7.49 13.37
C ILE A 261 12.70 -6.46 12.28
N VAL A 262 11.40 -6.24 12.05
CA VAL A 262 10.89 -5.35 11.00
C VAL A 262 10.03 -4.28 11.65
N GLN A 263 10.42 -3.01 11.55
CA GLN A 263 9.70 -1.88 12.18
C GLN A 263 8.96 -1.05 11.12
N ILE A 264 7.67 -1.34 10.91
CA ILE A 264 6.82 -0.62 9.93
C ILE A 264 6.08 0.55 10.58
N ARG A 265 5.85 1.60 9.77
CA ARG A 265 5.11 2.82 10.14
C ARG A 265 4.67 3.58 8.90
N LYS A 266 3.85 4.63 9.06
CA LYS A 266 3.58 5.57 7.96
C LYS A 266 4.91 6.14 7.46
N GLY A 267 5.23 5.88 6.19
CA GLY A 267 6.48 6.31 5.55
C GLY A 267 7.60 5.27 5.51
N ALA A 268 7.49 4.11 6.18
CA ALA A 268 8.48 3.04 6.11
C ALA A 268 7.84 1.63 6.20
N THR A 269 8.12 0.77 5.21
CA THR A 269 7.56 -0.59 5.10
C THR A 269 8.46 -1.51 4.29
N LEU A 270 8.13 -2.80 4.20
CA LEU A 270 8.82 -3.81 3.39
C LEU A 270 7.98 -4.29 2.19
N ASN A 271 8.65 -4.80 1.16
CA ASN A 271 8.08 -5.67 0.13
C ASN A 271 8.51 -7.12 0.35
N ILE A 272 7.60 -8.06 0.10
CA ILE A 272 7.88 -9.48 0.07
C ILE A 272 7.40 -10.06 -1.26
N LEU A 273 8.36 -10.46 -2.08
CA LEU A 273 8.20 -11.27 -3.27
C LEU A 273 8.01 -12.72 -2.80
N ASN A 274 6.89 -13.38 -3.09
CA ASN A 274 6.67 -14.78 -2.71
C ASN A 274 5.97 -15.56 -3.84
N ALA A 275 6.79 -16.15 -4.71
CA ALA A 275 6.38 -16.78 -5.96
C ALA A 275 6.79 -18.27 -6.05
N VAL A 276 6.85 -18.96 -4.91
CA VAL A 276 7.37 -20.33 -4.84
C VAL A 276 6.34 -21.31 -4.27
N GLY A 277 5.05 -21.06 -4.54
CA GLY A 277 3.92 -21.79 -3.96
C GLY A 277 3.75 -23.22 -4.45
N GLY A 278 4.32 -23.58 -5.61
CA GLY A 278 4.23 -24.94 -6.16
C GLY A 278 4.76 -25.07 -7.60
N TRP A 279 4.92 -23.95 -8.31
CA TRP A 279 5.42 -23.93 -9.69
C TRP A 279 6.90 -23.48 -9.78
N GLU A 280 7.59 -23.92 -10.86
CA GLU A 280 9.05 -23.84 -11.12
C GLU A 280 9.83 -22.74 -10.35
N ILE A 281 10.74 -23.08 -9.42
CA ILE A 281 11.60 -22.07 -8.77
C ILE A 281 12.70 -21.58 -9.73
N TYR A 282 12.99 -20.27 -9.76
CA TYR A 282 14.01 -19.66 -10.63
C TYR A 282 15.39 -19.52 -9.96
N ILE A 283 16.42 -19.32 -10.80
CA ILE A 283 17.79 -18.97 -10.38
C ILE A 283 17.94 -17.44 -10.43
N GLU A 284 18.63 -16.85 -9.44
CA GLU A 284 18.87 -15.41 -9.36
C GLU A 284 20.02 -14.95 -10.27
N GLN A 285 19.89 -13.80 -10.95
CA GLN A 285 20.77 -13.41 -12.05
C GLN A 285 21.16 -11.92 -12.08
N GLY A 286 22.30 -11.63 -12.71
CA GLY A 286 22.76 -10.27 -13.02
C GLY A 286 22.91 -9.34 -11.80
N LYS A 287 22.62 -8.05 -12.01
CA LYS A 287 22.63 -7.01 -10.95
C LYS A 287 21.57 -7.23 -9.86
N TYR A 288 20.45 -7.86 -10.23
CA TYR A 288 19.21 -7.92 -9.44
C TYR A 288 19.36 -8.75 -8.16
N LYS A 289 20.09 -9.87 -8.25
CA LYS A 289 20.43 -10.73 -7.10
C LYS A 289 21.27 -10.02 -6.03
N SER A 290 21.97 -8.95 -6.41
CA SER A 290 22.95 -8.24 -5.56
C SER A 290 22.45 -6.90 -5.01
N PHE A 291 21.18 -6.54 -5.20
CA PHE A 291 20.66 -5.29 -4.63
C PHE A 291 20.65 -5.30 -3.09
N SER A 292 21.26 -4.27 -2.51
CA SER A 292 21.53 -4.16 -1.06
C SER A 292 20.28 -4.00 -0.17
N HIS A 293 19.12 -3.74 -0.77
CA HIS A 293 17.84 -3.66 -0.08
C HIS A 293 17.22 -5.03 0.21
N TRP A 294 17.72 -6.12 -0.37
CA TRP A 294 17.30 -7.46 0.01
C TRP A 294 17.80 -7.82 1.42
N GLN A 295 16.92 -8.40 2.23
CA GLN A 295 17.24 -8.90 3.57
C GLN A 295 17.36 -10.43 3.59
N LYS A 296 16.49 -11.13 2.85
CA LYS A 296 16.50 -12.59 2.71
C LYS A 296 15.99 -12.96 1.33
N LYS A 297 16.61 -13.97 0.70
CA LYS A 297 16.24 -14.50 -0.62
C LYS A 297 16.30 -16.02 -0.61
N TYR A 298 15.47 -16.65 -1.43
CA TYR A 298 15.38 -18.09 -1.64
C TYR A 298 15.05 -18.37 -3.11
N ALA A 299 15.89 -19.19 -3.74
CA ALA A 299 15.88 -19.47 -5.16
C ALA A 299 16.31 -20.91 -5.43
N ARG A 300 16.18 -21.38 -6.67
CA ARG A 300 16.47 -22.76 -7.11
C ARG A 300 17.89 -23.22 -6.82
N GLY A 301 18.84 -22.28 -6.89
CA GLY A 301 20.27 -22.53 -6.80
C GLY A 301 20.85 -23.14 -8.08
N ASP A 302 22.14 -22.91 -8.31
CA ASP A 302 22.80 -23.26 -9.58
C ASP A 302 22.90 -24.78 -9.80
N LYS A 303 22.78 -25.59 -8.72
CA LYS A 303 22.76 -27.06 -8.77
C LYS A 303 21.34 -27.64 -8.65
N SER A 304 20.30 -26.79 -8.79
CA SER A 304 18.88 -27.17 -8.64
C SER A 304 18.51 -27.75 -7.27
N GLU A 305 19.31 -27.48 -6.23
CA GLU A 305 19.15 -28.02 -4.87
C GLU A 305 17.81 -27.66 -4.21
N ASN A 306 17.11 -26.65 -4.73
CA ASN A 306 15.81 -26.19 -4.26
C ASN A 306 14.65 -26.42 -5.24
N ALA A 307 14.87 -27.05 -6.41
CA ALA A 307 13.91 -27.08 -7.52
C ALA A 307 12.51 -27.66 -7.18
N LYS A 308 12.39 -28.50 -6.15
CA LYS A 308 11.13 -29.06 -5.62
C LYS A 308 10.91 -28.79 -4.11
N LYS A 309 11.53 -27.72 -3.59
CA LYS A 309 11.43 -27.26 -2.18
C LYS A 309 10.56 -25.99 -2.10
N TYR A 310 9.39 -26.07 -2.72
CA TYR A 310 8.36 -25.03 -2.71
C TYR A 310 7.93 -24.66 -1.29
N GLY A 311 7.30 -23.51 -1.10
CA GLY A 311 6.97 -23.01 0.21
C GLY A 311 5.97 -21.87 0.22
N SER A 312 5.57 -21.47 1.43
CA SER A 312 4.64 -20.37 1.63
C SER A 312 4.93 -19.57 2.89
N LEU A 313 4.46 -18.33 2.91
CA LEU A 313 4.64 -17.41 4.02
C LEU A 313 3.44 -17.47 4.96
N LYS A 314 3.67 -17.98 6.16
CA LYS A 314 2.75 -17.94 7.29
C LYS A 314 2.97 -16.62 8.05
N CYS A 315 1.99 -15.72 8.10
CA CYS A 315 2.05 -14.53 8.95
C CYS A 315 0.93 -14.55 10.00
N LYS A 316 1.32 -14.59 11.26
CA LYS A 316 0.46 -14.58 12.45
C LYS A 316 0.35 -13.14 12.97
N PHE A 317 -0.83 -12.53 12.87
CA PHE A 317 -1.11 -11.15 13.25
C PHE A 317 -1.79 -11.06 14.63
N ASN A 318 -1.61 -9.92 15.30
CA ASN A 318 -2.09 -9.65 16.66
C ASN A 318 -1.56 -10.67 17.69
N VAL A 319 -0.25 -10.97 17.64
CA VAL A 319 0.36 -12.05 18.45
C VAL A 319 0.09 -11.84 19.94
N GLY A 320 -0.54 -12.81 20.59
CA GLY A 320 -0.91 -12.75 22.01
C GLY A 320 -1.95 -11.66 22.36
N GLY A 321 -2.62 -11.09 21.36
CA GLY A 321 -3.52 -9.94 21.47
C GLY A 321 -2.91 -8.60 21.04
N ASN A 322 -1.59 -8.52 20.86
CA ASN A 322 -0.88 -7.27 20.59
C ASN A 322 -1.07 -6.82 19.13
N ASN A 323 -1.98 -5.87 18.88
CA ASN A 323 -2.30 -5.37 17.53
C ASN A 323 -1.18 -4.55 16.85
N LYS A 324 -0.04 -4.36 17.53
CA LYS A 324 1.19 -3.82 16.96
C LYS A 324 2.21 -4.89 16.58
N LYS A 325 1.95 -6.18 16.83
CA LYS A 325 2.89 -7.29 16.59
C LYS A 325 2.33 -8.36 15.65
N ALA A 326 3.14 -8.75 14.67
CA ALA A 326 2.94 -9.93 13.84
C ALA A 326 4.23 -10.76 13.76
N GLN A 327 4.11 -12.08 13.60
CA GLN A 327 5.23 -12.99 13.41
C GLN A 327 5.06 -13.72 12.08
N CYS A 328 6.07 -13.67 11.22
CA CYS A 328 6.04 -14.28 9.89
C CYS A 328 7.14 -15.33 9.76
N GLU A 329 6.80 -16.45 9.12
CA GLU A 329 7.67 -17.60 8.88
C GLU A 329 7.49 -18.04 7.42
N PHE A 330 8.58 -18.18 6.67
CA PHE A 330 8.55 -18.80 5.34
C PHE A 330 8.94 -20.28 5.48
N LEU A 331 7.96 -21.17 5.27
CA LEU A 331 8.10 -22.62 5.40
C LEU A 331 8.15 -23.28 4.03
N ARG A 332 8.91 -24.38 3.91
CA ARG A 332 9.06 -25.15 2.67
C ARG A 332 8.79 -26.64 2.86
N ILE A 333 8.26 -27.28 1.84
CA ILE A 333 8.21 -28.74 1.72
C ILE A 333 9.62 -29.29 1.44
N ASN A 334 9.79 -30.60 1.62
CA ASN A 334 11.01 -31.34 1.25
C ASN A 334 12.32 -30.74 1.84
N SER A 335 12.21 -30.13 3.03
CA SER A 335 13.25 -29.31 3.66
C SER A 335 13.34 -29.59 5.16
N ASN A 336 14.56 -29.78 5.67
CA ASN A 336 14.83 -29.85 7.10
C ASN A 336 15.98 -28.89 7.46
N PRO A 337 15.76 -27.84 8.27
CA PRO A 337 14.47 -27.39 8.79
C PRO A 337 13.53 -26.89 7.68
N ALA A 338 12.22 -26.99 7.93
CA ALA A 338 11.19 -26.49 7.01
C ALA A 338 11.17 -24.95 6.94
N VAL A 339 11.37 -24.28 8.09
CA VAL A 339 11.47 -22.81 8.19
C VAL A 339 12.80 -22.34 7.58
N PHE A 340 12.74 -21.35 6.68
CA PHE A 340 13.92 -20.76 6.03
C PHE A 340 14.12 -19.27 6.38
N ASP A 341 13.03 -18.54 6.57
CA ASP A 341 13.03 -17.17 7.09
C ASP A 341 12.02 -17.07 8.23
N SER A 342 12.35 -16.30 9.25
CA SER A 342 11.48 -16.05 10.41
C SER A 342 11.76 -14.64 10.92
N PHE A 343 10.71 -13.83 11.05
CA PHE A 343 10.83 -12.43 11.43
C PHE A 343 9.57 -11.90 12.11
N THR A 344 9.75 -10.92 12.99
CA THR A 344 8.68 -10.26 13.73
C THR A 344 8.50 -8.83 13.21
N ILE A 345 7.26 -8.50 12.83
CA ILE A 345 6.86 -7.16 12.40
C ILE A 345 6.27 -6.42 13.59
N TYR A 346 6.85 -5.26 13.91
CA TYR A 346 6.33 -4.30 14.87
C TYR A 346 5.81 -3.05 14.15
N ARG A 347 4.61 -2.59 14.51
CA ARG A 347 4.06 -1.28 14.15
C ARG A 347 4.60 -0.23 15.13
N ASN A 348 5.82 0.24 14.85
CA ASN A 348 6.50 1.24 15.66
C ASN A 348 6.46 2.61 14.96
N ASP A 349 5.52 3.45 15.37
CA ASP A 349 5.32 4.78 14.76
C ASP A 349 6.47 5.77 15.06
N ASP A 350 7.25 5.53 16.12
CA ASP A 350 8.40 6.36 16.53
C ASP A 350 9.61 5.52 17.01
N PRO A 351 10.35 4.87 16.10
CA PRO A 351 11.53 4.08 16.43
C PRO A 351 12.75 4.92 16.85
N LYS A 352 12.62 6.25 16.93
CA LYS A 352 13.65 7.13 17.51
C LYS A 352 13.62 7.04 19.03
N ASN A 353 12.42 7.10 19.61
CA ASN A 353 12.22 7.22 21.05
C ASN A 353 11.62 5.95 21.67
N ILE A 354 10.98 5.09 20.86
CA ILE A 354 10.34 3.85 21.31
C ILE A 354 11.15 2.65 20.78
N SER A 355 11.74 1.87 21.69
CA SER A 355 12.34 0.57 21.34
C SER A 355 11.26 -0.44 20.98
N TYR A 356 11.48 -1.30 19.98
CA TYR A 356 10.51 -2.33 19.61
C TYR A 356 10.17 -3.28 20.78
N ASN A 357 11.13 -3.54 21.68
CA ASN A 357 10.89 -4.35 22.89
C ASN A 357 9.90 -3.69 23.87
N SER A 358 9.84 -2.36 23.96
CA SER A 358 8.89 -1.71 24.87
C SER A 358 7.44 -1.77 24.38
N ILE A 359 7.21 -2.11 23.10
CA ILE A 359 5.86 -2.38 22.56
C ILE A 359 5.26 -3.64 23.20
N ASP A 360 6.07 -4.67 23.44
CA ASP A 360 5.62 -5.87 24.16
C ASP A 360 5.44 -5.60 25.65
N SER A 361 6.42 -4.97 26.30
CA SER A 361 6.34 -4.65 27.74
C SER A 361 5.15 -3.76 28.08
N LYS A 362 4.84 -2.76 27.24
CA LYS A 362 3.68 -1.88 27.42
C LYS A 362 2.37 -2.64 27.24
N PHE A 363 2.24 -3.47 26.19
CA PHE A 363 1.04 -4.28 25.99
C PHE A 363 0.83 -5.28 27.14
N LEU A 364 1.90 -5.85 27.69
CA LEU A 364 1.84 -6.72 28.87
C LEU A 364 1.35 -5.95 30.11
N GLN A 365 1.84 -4.74 30.36
CA GLN A 365 1.34 -3.88 31.45
C GLN A 365 -0.15 -3.56 31.29
N GLU A 366 -0.58 -3.14 30.09
CA GLU A 366 -1.99 -2.89 29.77
C GLU A 366 -2.87 -4.14 30.00
N LYS A 367 -2.36 -5.32 29.65
CA LYS A 367 -3.04 -6.61 29.86
C LYS A 367 -3.12 -7.01 31.34
N VAL A 368 -2.05 -6.77 32.12
CA VAL A 368 -2.02 -7.03 33.58
C VAL A 368 -3.04 -6.15 34.29
N SER A 369 -3.04 -4.83 34.06
CA SER A 369 -4.00 -3.93 34.69
C SER A 369 -5.46 -4.24 34.33
N ALA A 370 -5.71 -4.75 33.12
CA ALA A 370 -7.03 -5.22 32.71
C ALA A 370 -7.44 -6.54 33.40
N TYR A 371 -6.50 -7.46 33.65
CA TYR A 371 -6.72 -8.67 34.44
C TYR A 371 -7.05 -8.32 35.90
N GLU A 372 -6.27 -7.41 36.50
CA GLU A 372 -6.46 -6.95 37.88
C GLU A 372 -7.83 -6.29 38.07
N SER A 373 -8.18 -5.37 37.16
CA SER A 373 -9.47 -4.68 37.15
C SER A 373 -10.66 -5.65 37.08
N LYS A 374 -10.52 -6.75 36.33
CA LYS A 374 -11.58 -7.75 36.16
C LYS A 374 -11.74 -8.66 37.37
N ASN A 375 -10.64 -9.13 37.96
CA ASN A 375 -10.67 -10.17 39.00
C ASN A 375 -10.67 -9.59 40.42
N TYR A 376 -10.01 -8.46 40.66
CA TYR A 376 -9.81 -7.86 41.99
C TYR A 376 -10.45 -6.48 42.16
N GLY A 377 -10.85 -5.82 41.06
CA GLY A 377 -11.45 -4.47 41.07
C GLY A 377 -12.74 -4.30 41.88
N LYS A 378 -13.37 -5.38 42.36
CA LYS A 378 -14.51 -5.34 43.32
C LYS A 378 -14.12 -5.34 44.80
N GLN A 379 -12.87 -5.64 45.18
CA GLN A 379 -12.49 -5.68 46.60
C GLN A 379 -12.21 -4.30 47.21
N ILE A 380 -12.07 -3.25 46.39
CA ILE A 380 -11.73 -1.89 46.87
C ILE A 380 -12.99 -1.09 47.28
N SER A 381 -14.18 -1.41 46.74
CA SER A 381 -15.44 -0.72 47.11
C SER A 381 -16.07 -1.20 48.43
N ALA A 382 -15.34 -1.96 49.26
CA ALA A 382 -15.87 -2.58 50.48
C ALA A 382 -14.99 -2.38 51.74
N LYS A 383 -13.90 -1.59 51.66
CA LYS A 383 -12.96 -1.37 52.79
C LYS A 383 -12.64 0.11 53.08
N SER A 384 -13.62 0.99 52.87
CA SER A 384 -13.56 2.40 53.31
C SER A 384 -14.87 2.83 53.96
N ASN A 385 -15.20 2.24 55.12
CA ASN A 385 -16.13 2.87 56.07
C ASN A 385 -15.97 2.31 57.50
N SER A 386 -15.29 3.09 58.37
CA SER A 386 -15.35 3.09 59.84
C SER A 386 -14.32 4.10 60.37
N GLY A 387 -14.64 5.14 61.15
CA GLY A 387 -15.81 6.03 61.09
C GLY A 387 -15.33 7.44 60.66
N ASN A 388 -15.94 8.59 61.00
CA ASN A 388 -17.21 8.99 61.64
C ASN A 388 -17.46 10.46 61.14
N LYS A 389 -18.53 11.23 61.41
CA LYS A 389 -19.72 11.20 62.28
C LYS A 389 -20.83 12.02 61.58
N THR A 390 -22.09 11.57 61.64
CA THR A 390 -23.36 12.36 61.52
C THR A 390 -23.47 13.51 60.48
N SER A 391 -24.49 13.56 59.61
CA SER A 391 -25.90 13.69 60.03
C SER A 391 -26.95 13.16 59.01
N ASN A 392 -28.22 13.14 59.44
CA ASN A 392 -29.36 12.46 58.80
C ASN A 392 -29.80 13.04 57.43
N VAL A 393 -30.38 12.19 56.55
CA VAL A 393 -31.84 12.11 56.25
C VAL A 393 -32.13 10.84 55.41
N LYS A 394 -33.28 10.17 55.66
CA LYS A 394 -33.74 9.00 54.91
C LYS A 394 -34.49 9.37 53.61
N LYS A 395 -34.00 8.84 52.49
CA LYS A 395 -34.73 7.99 51.52
C LYS A 395 -36.09 8.47 50.95
N THR A 396 -36.09 8.94 49.70
CA THR A 396 -37.10 8.53 48.70
C THR A 396 -36.57 8.51 47.27
N THR A 397 -37.10 7.58 46.46
CA THR A 397 -36.89 7.42 45.01
C THR A 397 -37.54 8.53 44.17
N THR A 398 -36.93 8.94 43.05
CA THR A 398 -37.53 8.78 41.69
C THR A 398 -36.66 9.27 40.51
N ARG A 399 -36.94 8.68 39.33
CA ARG A 399 -36.84 9.13 37.92
C ARG A 399 -35.81 10.21 37.49
N ASN A 400 -35.10 9.86 36.42
CA ASN A 400 -34.51 10.80 35.46
C ASN A 400 -35.54 11.81 34.90
N THR A 401 -35.20 13.10 34.95
CA THR A 401 -35.68 14.07 33.95
C THR A 401 -34.61 15.12 33.63
N LYS A 402 -34.57 15.54 32.35
CA LYS A 402 -33.71 16.60 31.81
C LYS A 402 -34.09 17.96 32.40
N THR A 403 -33.14 18.92 32.36
CA THR A 403 -33.19 20.33 31.85
C THR A 403 -32.14 21.16 32.62
N THR A 404 -31.46 22.21 32.14
CA THR A 404 -31.32 22.88 30.82
C THR A 404 -30.09 23.80 30.87
N SER A 405 -29.56 24.21 29.72
CA SER A 405 -28.91 25.52 29.59
C SER A 405 -29.45 26.25 28.34
N ASN A 406 -29.56 27.57 28.43
CA ASN A 406 -30.56 28.33 27.68
C ASN A 406 -30.22 28.60 26.20
N LYS A 407 -31.27 28.61 25.37
CA LYS A 407 -31.26 29.24 24.05
C LYS A 407 -31.48 30.75 24.21
N ASN A 408 -30.63 31.57 23.61
CA ASN A 408 -31.07 32.88 23.13
C ASN A 408 -31.44 32.78 21.65
N LYS A 409 -32.57 33.42 21.30
CA LYS A 409 -33.26 33.29 20.02
C LYS A 409 -33.14 34.61 19.28
N THR A 410 -32.35 34.64 18.21
CA THR A 410 -32.37 35.77 17.26
C THR A 410 -32.80 35.28 15.90
N THR A 411 -33.88 35.87 15.39
CA THR A 411 -34.46 35.60 14.08
C THR A 411 -33.51 36.01 12.96
N SER A 412 -33.37 35.18 11.93
CA SER A 412 -32.87 35.63 10.63
C SER A 412 -33.71 35.05 9.50
N ARG A 413 -34.01 35.91 8.52
CA ARG A 413 -34.91 35.66 7.41
C ARG A 413 -34.22 34.83 6.32
N ASN A 414 -35.00 34.18 5.47
CA ASN A 414 -34.51 33.65 4.20
C ASN A 414 -33.86 34.78 3.40
N ASN A 415 -32.58 34.65 3.08
CA ASN A 415 -31.93 35.43 2.02
C ASN A 415 -30.84 34.60 1.35
N LYS A 416 -30.97 34.39 0.04
CA LYS A 416 -29.91 33.82 -0.80
C LYS A 416 -28.75 34.82 -0.88
N SER A 417 -27.58 34.45 -0.41
CA SER A 417 -26.34 35.16 -0.73
C SER A 417 -25.21 34.18 -1.07
N SER A 418 -24.53 34.44 -2.18
CA SER A 418 -23.44 33.63 -2.71
C SER A 418 -22.10 34.18 -2.24
N GLY A 419 -21.60 33.69 -1.10
CA GLY A 419 -20.30 34.08 -0.54
C GLY A 419 -19.33 32.91 -0.34
N ASN A 420 -18.04 33.16 -0.56
CA ASN A 420 -16.96 32.21 -0.23
C ASN A 420 -16.80 32.08 1.28
N LYS A 421 -16.58 30.86 1.78
CA LYS A 421 -16.45 30.60 3.23
C LYS A 421 -14.99 30.57 3.65
N THR A 422 -14.59 31.52 4.50
CA THR A 422 -13.27 31.57 5.12
C THR A 422 -13.20 30.62 6.33
N ILE A 423 -12.06 29.96 6.50
CA ILE A 423 -11.73 29.04 7.60
C ILE A 423 -10.48 29.59 8.29
N ILE A 424 -10.60 29.91 9.57
CA ILE A 424 -9.51 30.48 10.37
C ILE A 424 -8.68 29.35 10.99
N GLY A 425 -7.35 29.48 10.97
CA GLY A 425 -6.43 28.49 11.52
C GLY A 425 -6.35 28.49 13.05
N ASN A 426 -5.62 27.53 13.61
CA ASN A 426 -5.57 27.32 15.06
C ASN A 426 -4.68 28.38 15.74
N ASN A 427 -5.29 29.27 16.53
CA ASN A 427 -4.58 30.36 17.19
C ASN A 427 -3.53 29.91 18.22
N ASN A 428 -3.63 28.67 18.75
CA ASN A 428 -2.73 28.11 19.76
C ASN A 428 -1.38 27.63 19.19
N ILE A 429 -1.17 27.71 17.86
CA ILE A 429 0.11 27.40 17.22
C ILE A 429 0.96 28.69 17.14
N LYS A 430 2.26 28.60 17.40
CA LYS A 430 3.18 29.75 17.32
C LYS A 430 3.24 30.31 15.89
N ILE A 431 3.26 31.63 15.75
CA ILE A 431 3.40 32.31 14.45
C ILE A 431 4.84 32.12 13.94
N SER A 432 5.01 31.85 12.65
CA SER A 432 6.33 31.76 12.02
C SER A 432 6.97 33.13 11.85
N ASN A 433 8.25 33.22 12.20
CA ASN A 433 9.08 34.40 11.95
C ASN A 433 9.65 34.42 10.51
N SER A 434 9.22 33.49 9.66
CA SER A 434 9.68 33.32 8.28
C SER A 434 8.52 33.36 7.29
N LYS A 435 8.79 33.33 5.97
CA LYS A 435 7.75 33.13 4.94
C LYS A 435 7.30 31.65 4.82
N ARG A 436 7.74 30.76 5.73
CA ARG A 436 7.38 29.34 5.78
C ARG A 436 6.30 29.06 6.83
N CYS A 437 5.61 27.94 6.68
CA CYS A 437 4.57 27.47 7.58
C CYS A 437 4.41 25.95 7.51
N GLY A 438 3.74 25.37 8.51
CA GLY A 438 3.54 23.94 8.64
C GLY A 438 4.06 23.42 9.99
N PRO A 439 4.07 22.09 10.20
CA PRO A 439 4.40 21.47 11.49
C PRO A 439 5.74 21.92 12.09
N GLU A 440 6.76 22.14 11.25
CA GLU A 440 8.12 22.53 11.67
C GLU A 440 8.29 24.05 11.83
N TYR A 441 7.45 24.86 11.19
CA TYR A 441 7.64 26.31 11.06
C TYR A 441 6.60 27.15 11.81
N GLY A 442 5.52 26.54 12.30
CA GLY A 442 4.39 27.23 12.89
C GLY A 442 3.36 27.73 11.86
N ARG A 443 2.44 28.58 12.32
CA ARG A 443 1.37 29.15 11.48
C ARG A 443 1.78 30.48 10.84
N CYS A 444 1.15 30.83 9.73
CA CYS A 444 1.27 32.14 9.13
C CYS A 444 0.70 33.25 10.04
N LYS A 445 1.11 34.50 9.77
CA LYS A 445 0.50 35.69 10.36
C LYS A 445 -1.01 35.74 10.05
N ASN A 446 -1.78 36.38 10.92
CA ASN A 446 -3.24 36.48 10.77
C ASN A 446 -3.60 37.04 9.38
N GLY A 447 -4.53 36.39 8.67
CA GLY A 447 -4.93 36.75 7.31
C GLY A 447 -4.11 36.11 6.19
N TYR A 448 -2.97 35.46 6.50
CA TYR A 448 -2.17 34.72 5.51
C TYR A 448 -2.53 33.23 5.47
N CYS A 449 -2.48 32.68 4.26
CA CYS A 449 -2.78 31.30 3.93
C CYS A 449 -1.48 30.49 3.84
N CYS A 450 -1.48 29.27 4.37
CA CYS A 450 -0.35 28.36 4.28
C CYS A 450 -0.58 27.39 3.11
N SER A 451 0.17 27.48 2.02
CA SER A 451 -0.01 26.55 0.88
C SER A 451 0.50 25.14 1.20
N LYS A 452 0.11 24.16 0.36
CA LYS A 452 0.62 22.77 0.43
C LYS A 452 2.15 22.63 0.37
N TYR A 453 2.86 23.66 -0.08
CA TYR A 453 4.32 23.70 -0.15
C TYR A 453 4.97 24.31 1.11
N GLY A 454 4.17 24.69 2.12
CA GLY A 454 4.66 25.24 3.38
C GLY A 454 5.11 26.70 3.28
N TYR A 455 4.44 27.53 2.48
CA TYR A 455 4.70 28.96 2.33
C TYR A 455 3.48 29.82 2.67
N CYS A 456 3.73 30.97 3.30
CA CYS A 456 2.70 31.95 3.64
C CYS A 456 2.46 32.96 2.51
N ASN A 457 1.22 33.06 2.02
CA ASN A 457 0.81 34.07 1.03
C ASN A 457 -0.71 34.34 1.12
N THR A 458 -1.24 35.28 0.34
CA THR A 458 -2.67 35.64 0.30
C THR A 458 -3.36 35.35 -1.03
N THR A 459 -2.66 34.82 -2.04
CA THR A 459 -3.25 34.48 -3.35
C THR A 459 -4.30 33.38 -3.22
N ASP A 460 -5.28 33.36 -4.13
CA ASP A 460 -6.37 32.40 -4.05
C ASP A 460 -5.89 30.95 -4.22
N GLU A 461 -4.80 30.68 -4.96
CA GLU A 461 -4.19 29.34 -5.02
C GLU A 461 -3.47 28.93 -3.73
N HIS A 462 -2.97 29.89 -2.94
CA HIS A 462 -2.43 29.64 -1.60
C HIS A 462 -3.53 29.43 -0.57
N CYS A 463 -4.68 30.09 -0.76
CA CYS A 463 -5.80 30.05 0.16
C CYS A 463 -6.81 28.93 -0.12
N ASP A 464 -6.93 28.44 -1.36
CA ASP A 464 -7.90 27.43 -1.72
C ASP A 464 -7.61 26.11 -0.99
N VAL A 465 -8.56 25.66 -0.17
CA VAL A 465 -8.55 24.34 0.46
C VAL A 465 -8.41 23.24 -0.60
N ASN A 466 -9.02 23.40 -1.78
CA ASN A 466 -8.94 22.41 -2.87
C ASN A 466 -7.54 22.38 -3.54
N GLN A 467 -6.77 23.47 -3.47
CA GLN A 467 -5.37 23.51 -3.94
C GLN A 467 -4.36 23.07 -2.86
N GLY A 468 -4.85 22.76 -1.65
CA GLY A 468 -4.09 22.20 -0.54
C GLY A 468 -3.67 23.22 0.52
N CYS A 469 -4.43 24.30 0.74
CA CYS A 469 -4.20 25.20 1.86
C CYS A 469 -4.27 24.44 3.21
N GLN A 470 -3.23 24.59 4.03
CA GLN A 470 -3.06 23.91 5.31
C GLN A 470 -3.84 24.64 6.41
N LYS A 471 -5.09 24.24 6.62
CA LYS A 471 -6.06 24.86 7.55
C LYS A 471 -5.58 25.04 9.00
N GLU A 472 -4.62 24.25 9.47
CA GLU A 472 -4.08 24.39 10.84
C GLU A 472 -3.04 25.53 10.93
N TYR A 473 -2.39 25.87 9.82
CA TYR A 473 -1.25 26.78 9.75
C TYR A 473 -1.54 28.07 8.97
N GLY A 474 -2.77 28.31 8.51
CA GLY A 474 -3.16 29.56 7.83
C GLY A 474 -4.67 29.70 7.58
N THR A 475 -5.10 30.89 7.13
CA THR A 475 -6.52 31.26 6.95
C THR A 475 -7.05 30.83 5.58
N CYS A 476 -7.42 29.56 5.42
CA CYS A 476 -7.86 29.02 4.13
C CYS A 476 -9.28 29.47 3.71
N LYS A 477 -9.56 29.42 2.41
CA LYS A 477 -10.84 29.75 1.76
C LYS A 477 -11.39 28.52 1.03
N VAL A 478 -12.70 28.31 1.06
CA VAL A 478 -13.37 27.31 0.22
C VAL A 478 -14.07 28.03 -0.94
N PHE A 479 -13.51 27.88 -2.14
CA PHE A 479 -14.13 28.36 -3.38
C PHE A 479 -15.12 27.33 -3.90
N LYS A 480 -16.37 27.73 -4.18
CA LYS A 480 -17.37 26.86 -4.78
C LYS A 480 -17.13 26.77 -6.29
N THR A 481 -16.86 25.57 -6.80
CA THR A 481 -16.74 25.31 -8.24
C THR A 481 -18.09 25.46 -8.93
N VAL A 482 -18.30 26.57 -9.64
CA VAL A 482 -19.45 26.72 -10.54
C VAL A 482 -19.22 25.82 -11.76
N LYS A 483 -19.98 24.73 -11.86
CA LYS A 483 -20.02 23.91 -13.09
C LYS A 483 -20.57 24.75 -14.24
N LYS A 484 -19.69 25.21 -15.14
CA LYS A 484 -20.11 25.78 -16.42
C LYS A 484 -20.59 24.64 -17.32
N SER A 485 -21.90 24.46 -17.42
CA SER A 485 -22.51 23.49 -18.32
C SER A 485 -22.27 23.91 -19.77
N SER A 486 -21.60 23.06 -20.56
CA SER A 486 -21.40 23.28 -21.99
C SER A 486 -22.40 22.43 -22.78
N THR A 487 -23.57 23.01 -23.07
CA THR A 487 -24.62 22.37 -23.86
C THR A 487 -24.23 22.36 -25.35
N THR A 488 -23.83 21.21 -25.89
CA THR A 488 -23.46 21.08 -27.31
C THR A 488 -24.71 20.93 -28.18
N LYS A 489 -25.13 21.99 -28.87
CA LYS A 489 -26.14 21.88 -29.95
C LYS A 489 -25.57 21.05 -31.10
N LYS A 490 -26.32 20.04 -31.55
CA LYS A 490 -25.99 19.17 -32.67
C LYS A 490 -26.55 19.80 -33.96
N THR A 491 -25.68 20.34 -34.82
CA THR A 491 -26.06 20.82 -36.17
C THR A 491 -25.44 19.93 -37.25
N THR A 492 -26.30 19.34 -38.06
CA THR A 492 -25.94 18.55 -39.24
C THR A 492 -25.47 19.47 -40.36
N LYS A 493 -24.39 19.10 -41.06
CA LYS A 493 -24.06 19.63 -42.39
C LYS A 493 -23.82 18.49 -43.37
N LYS A 494 -24.41 18.62 -44.55
CA LYS A 494 -24.36 17.64 -45.65
C LYS A 494 -22.92 17.38 -46.09
N SER A 495 -22.65 16.11 -46.44
CA SER A 495 -21.51 15.74 -47.27
C SER A 495 -21.82 16.09 -48.74
N SER A 496 -20.85 16.62 -49.46
CA SER A 496 -20.86 16.67 -50.93
C SER A 496 -19.58 16.04 -51.47
N THR A 497 -19.74 15.18 -52.46
CA THR A 497 -18.70 14.36 -53.06
C THR A 497 -18.03 15.07 -54.24
N LYS A 498 -16.70 15.02 -54.33
CA LYS A 498 -16.02 14.99 -55.64
C LYS A 498 -14.67 14.24 -55.57
N LYS A 499 -14.18 13.85 -56.75
CA LYS A 499 -13.39 12.63 -56.97
C LYS A 499 -12.03 12.97 -57.61
N THR A 500 -10.97 12.25 -57.19
CA THR A 500 -9.74 11.89 -57.95
C THR A 500 -8.88 12.94 -58.69
N THR A 501 -7.56 12.87 -58.48
CA THR A 501 -6.54 12.65 -59.56
C THR A 501 -5.18 12.19 -58.97
N LYS A 502 -4.33 11.53 -59.78
CA LYS A 502 -2.98 10.98 -59.43
C LYS A 502 -1.87 11.73 -60.19
N LYS A 503 -0.65 11.75 -59.61
CA LYS A 503 0.74 11.99 -60.15
C LYS A 503 1.52 12.98 -59.26
N SER A 504 2.86 13.06 -59.22
CA SER A 504 3.98 12.16 -59.57
C SER A 504 5.25 12.67 -58.84
N SER A 505 6.34 11.91 -58.86
CA SER A 505 7.65 12.19 -58.21
C SER A 505 8.45 13.38 -58.79
N SER A 506 9.31 14.01 -57.98
CA SER A 506 10.72 14.33 -58.34
C SER A 506 11.55 14.84 -57.14
N THR A 507 12.87 15.03 -57.35
CA THR A 507 13.94 15.05 -56.32
C THR A 507 14.76 16.35 -56.39
N LYS A 508 15.20 16.95 -55.25
CA LYS A 508 16.49 17.70 -55.10
C LYS A 508 16.82 18.12 -53.65
N ARG A 509 18.02 18.69 -53.43
CA ARG A 509 18.81 18.62 -52.17
C ARG A 509 19.49 19.96 -51.77
N LYS A 510 19.40 20.35 -50.47
CA LYS A 510 20.13 21.46 -49.75
C LYS A 510 19.81 22.89 -50.33
N THR A 511 20.01 24.04 -49.65
CA THR A 511 20.84 24.49 -48.50
C THR A 511 20.06 25.35 -47.47
N SER A 512 20.75 26.01 -46.52
CA SER A 512 20.21 26.68 -45.32
C SER A 512 20.37 28.22 -45.29
N THR A 513 19.52 28.92 -44.52
CA THR A 513 19.86 30.15 -43.76
C THR A 513 18.81 30.40 -42.65
N LYS A 514 19.11 31.24 -41.65
CA LYS A 514 18.31 31.38 -40.42
C LYS A 514 18.42 32.78 -39.80
N ARG A 515 17.29 33.45 -39.51
CA ARG A 515 17.18 34.61 -38.60
C ARG A 515 15.84 34.54 -37.84
N LYS A 516 15.80 35.06 -36.61
CA LYS A 516 14.69 34.92 -35.64
C LYS A 516 14.02 36.26 -35.35
N THR A 517 12.69 36.25 -35.15
CA THR A 517 12.00 37.00 -34.06
C THR A 517 10.59 36.43 -33.79
N THR A 518 10.45 35.82 -32.60
CA THR A 518 9.35 35.95 -31.61
C THR A 518 7.88 36.23 -32.02
N THR A 519 6.97 35.29 -31.72
CA THR A 519 5.94 35.39 -30.63
C THR A 519 5.12 34.09 -30.49
N LYS A 520 4.43 33.89 -29.35
CA LYS A 520 3.69 32.66 -29.00
C LYS A 520 2.25 32.62 -29.57
N LYS A 521 1.90 31.57 -30.31
CA LYS A 521 0.58 30.89 -30.18
C LYS A 521 0.58 29.48 -30.81
N SER A 522 -0.33 28.65 -30.28
CA SER A 522 -0.65 27.25 -30.64
C SER A 522 -0.17 26.78 -32.01
N SER A 523 0.74 25.80 -32.06
CA SER A 523 1.22 25.23 -33.33
C SER A 523 1.82 23.83 -33.17
N SER A 524 1.68 23.02 -34.23
CA SER A 524 2.40 21.77 -34.40
C SER A 524 3.92 22.02 -34.33
N ILE A 525 4.64 21.17 -33.60
CA ILE A 525 6.10 21.29 -33.47
C ILE A 525 6.74 21.16 -34.87
N GLY A 526 7.12 22.30 -35.44
CA GLY A 526 7.67 22.38 -36.80
C GLY A 526 9.04 21.72 -36.94
N TYR A 527 9.41 21.41 -38.17
CA TYR A 527 10.69 20.78 -38.47
C TYR A 527 11.85 21.78 -38.49
N SER A 528 12.91 21.50 -37.72
CA SER A 528 14.14 22.27 -37.64
C SER A 528 14.75 22.54 -39.02
N SER A 529 15.27 23.75 -39.22
CA SER A 529 16.02 24.17 -40.42
C SER A 529 17.52 23.83 -40.37
N SER A 530 17.93 23.01 -39.40
CA SER A 530 19.32 22.66 -39.10
C SER A 530 19.40 21.23 -38.55
N ASP A 531 20.57 20.60 -38.52
CA ASP A 531 20.76 19.30 -37.84
C ASP A 531 20.72 19.39 -36.29
N LYS A 532 20.15 20.46 -35.73
CA LYS A 532 19.83 20.61 -34.29
C LYS A 532 18.34 20.42 -34.03
N CYS A 533 17.97 19.91 -32.87
CA CYS A 533 16.60 19.60 -32.46
C CYS A 533 16.38 19.82 -30.96
N GLY A 534 15.12 19.72 -30.50
CA GLY A 534 14.74 19.98 -29.11
C GLY A 534 13.80 21.19 -28.96
N PRO A 535 13.47 21.60 -27.72
CA PRO A 535 12.48 22.64 -27.44
C PRO A 535 12.72 23.98 -28.15
N SER A 536 13.99 24.34 -28.38
CA SER A 536 14.41 25.59 -29.02
C SER A 536 14.66 25.49 -30.53
N TYR A 537 14.55 24.30 -31.12
CA TYR A 537 14.96 24.00 -32.50
C TYR A 537 13.89 23.28 -33.33
N GLY A 538 12.95 22.56 -32.71
CA GLY A 538 11.90 21.80 -33.41
C GLY A 538 12.28 20.35 -33.72
N LYS A 539 11.49 19.70 -34.58
CA LYS A 539 11.63 18.29 -34.97
C LYS A 539 12.71 18.05 -36.02
N CYS A 540 13.41 16.94 -35.96
CA CYS A 540 14.30 16.49 -37.02
C CYS A 540 13.54 16.16 -38.31
N ARG A 541 14.06 16.61 -39.46
CA ARG A 541 13.52 16.31 -40.80
C ARG A 541 13.77 14.85 -41.19
N ASN A 542 13.05 14.38 -42.21
CA ASN A 542 13.20 13.06 -42.83
C ASN A 542 13.13 11.90 -41.83
N SER A 543 12.27 12.02 -40.80
CA SER A 543 12.09 11.02 -39.74
C SER A 543 13.37 10.64 -38.98
N LYS A 544 14.38 11.51 -38.97
CA LYS A 544 15.59 11.33 -38.16
C LYS A 544 15.29 11.39 -36.66
N CYS A 545 16.20 10.82 -35.89
CA CYS A 545 16.20 10.79 -34.44
C CYS A 545 16.78 12.08 -33.85
N CYS A 546 16.33 12.49 -32.67
CA CYS A 546 16.85 13.66 -31.96
C CYS A 546 17.63 13.22 -30.73
N SER A 547 18.96 13.34 -30.73
CA SER A 547 19.80 12.87 -29.61
C SER A 547 19.57 13.68 -28.33
N LYS A 548 20.00 13.15 -27.18
CA LYS A 548 19.97 13.86 -25.88
C LYS A 548 20.74 15.19 -25.88
N TYR A 549 21.70 15.34 -26.79
CA TYR A 549 22.50 16.55 -26.98
C TYR A 549 21.87 17.55 -27.97
N GLY A 550 20.66 17.27 -28.48
CA GLY A 550 19.91 18.17 -29.35
C GLY A 550 20.38 18.17 -30.80
N TRP A 551 20.81 17.02 -31.34
CA TRP A 551 21.25 16.87 -32.73
C TRP A 551 20.45 15.80 -33.49
N CYS A 552 20.35 15.96 -34.81
CA CYS A 552 19.58 15.11 -35.71
C CYS A 552 20.44 14.06 -36.43
N GLY A 553 20.15 12.78 -36.23
CA GLY A 553 20.90 11.68 -36.86
C GLY A 553 20.07 10.42 -37.01
N SER A 554 20.69 9.38 -37.56
CA SER A 554 20.05 8.08 -37.82
C SER A 554 20.80 6.88 -37.21
N SER A 555 21.98 7.09 -36.60
CA SER A 555 22.71 6.02 -35.90
C SER A 555 22.15 5.79 -34.49
N SER A 556 22.55 4.68 -33.87
CA SER A 556 22.19 4.30 -32.50
C SER A 556 22.28 5.44 -31.49
N ASP A 557 23.29 6.28 -31.61
CA ASP A 557 23.66 7.30 -30.62
C ASP A 557 22.70 8.50 -30.64
N TYR A 558 21.90 8.61 -31.70
CA TYR A 558 20.83 9.58 -31.86
C TYR A 558 19.45 9.00 -31.58
N CYS A 559 19.28 7.69 -31.79
CA CYS A 559 17.97 7.02 -31.81
C CYS A 559 17.63 6.26 -30.53
N LYS A 560 18.64 5.70 -29.85
CA LYS A 560 18.48 4.88 -28.64
C LYS A 560 18.47 5.76 -27.38
N SER A 561 19.43 5.53 -26.45
CA SER A 561 19.40 6.09 -25.10
C SER A 561 19.45 7.62 -25.08
N GLY A 562 18.35 8.22 -24.60
CA GLY A 562 18.18 9.67 -24.48
C GLY A 562 17.63 10.36 -25.74
N CYS A 563 17.13 9.63 -26.73
CA CYS A 563 16.44 10.24 -27.87
C CYS A 563 15.18 11.01 -27.45
N GLN A 564 15.03 12.24 -27.93
CA GLN A 564 13.94 13.16 -27.58
C GLN A 564 12.73 12.95 -28.52
N SER A 565 11.81 12.06 -28.15
CA SER A 565 10.68 11.62 -28.99
C SER A 565 9.69 12.72 -29.43
N LEU A 566 9.60 13.83 -28.69
CA LEU A 566 8.84 15.01 -29.11
C LEU A 566 9.48 15.75 -30.31
N TYR A 567 10.76 15.51 -30.56
CA TYR A 567 11.60 16.21 -31.53
C TYR A 567 12.28 15.30 -32.57
N GLY A 568 12.03 13.99 -32.57
CA GLY A 568 12.56 13.04 -33.55
C GLY A 568 11.94 11.64 -33.39
N LYS A 569 12.19 10.74 -34.35
CA LYS A 569 11.74 9.34 -34.27
C LYS A 569 12.76 8.53 -33.46
N CYS A 570 12.37 7.94 -32.33
CA CYS A 570 13.25 7.14 -31.48
C CYS A 570 12.93 5.64 -31.62
N TRP A 571 13.94 4.77 -31.43
CA TRP A 571 13.84 3.31 -31.54
C TRP A 571 14.95 2.60 -30.76
#